data_AF-A0A132NL32-F1
#
_entry.id   AF-A0A132NL32-F1
#
_cell.length_a   1.000
_cell.length_b   1.000
_cell.length_c   1.000
_cell.angle_alpha   90.00
_cell.angle_beta   90.00
_cell.angle_gamma   90.00
#
_symmetry.space_group_name_H-M   'P 1'
#
loop_
_entity.id
_entity.type
_entity.pdbx_description
1 polymer ?
#
loop_
_entity_poly.entity_id
_entity_poly.type
_entity_poly.pdbx_seq_one_letter_code
_entity_poly.pdbx_strand_id
1 'polypeptide(L)'
;CTLDGRDLVASAGGDRTVRIWNPHPLEPLYALTGHATDIDQLAFGRLEDGRVVLASASGDGTIHVWDPRTGQPVTTLRGPAGRVTVLVFGQVGQHTALVSGTDQRELHLWHPSSGNLVETVPVDDVPLAVGFGEGEQQELFVLTEKGVAAL
;
A
#
# COMPACT_ATOMS: atom_id res chain seq x y z
N CYS A 1 12.78 -1.38 4.11
CA CYS A 1 12.19 -2.56 4.80
C CYS A 1 13.30 -3.56 5.06
N THR A 2 13.29 -4.26 6.21
CA THR A 2 14.25 -5.35 6.46
C THR A 2 13.57 -6.71 6.27
N LEU A 3 14.19 -7.58 5.47
CA LEU A 3 13.72 -8.90 5.07
C LEU A 3 14.85 -9.90 5.30
N ASP A 4 14.70 -10.80 6.27
CA ASP A 4 15.73 -11.79 6.69
C ASP A 4 17.08 -11.17 7.04
N GLY A 5 17.06 -10.02 7.71
CA GLY A 5 18.28 -9.30 8.06
C GLY A 5 18.96 -8.59 6.88
N ARG A 6 18.33 -8.55 5.69
CA ARG A 6 18.73 -7.72 4.56
C ARG A 6 17.80 -6.51 4.44
N ASP A 7 18.38 -5.32 4.33
CA ASP A 7 17.62 -4.13 4.01
C ASP A 7 17.30 -4.07 2.52
N LEU A 8 16.07 -3.64 2.22
CA LEU A 8 15.54 -3.43 0.89
C LEU A 8 14.97 -2.02 0.77
N VAL A 9 15.25 -1.40 -0.37
CA VAL A 9 14.61 -0.16 -0.82
C VAL A 9 13.76 -0.48 -2.05
N ALA A 10 12.58 0.13 -2.14
CA ALA A 10 11.71 0.07 -3.31
C ALA A 10 11.48 1.46 -3.87
N SER A 11 11.41 1.57 -5.20
CA SER A 11 11.07 2.81 -5.91
C SER A 11 10.12 2.50 -7.06
N ALA A 12 9.22 3.41 -7.40
CA ALA A 12 8.32 3.28 -8.54
C ALA A 12 7.97 4.66 -9.12
N GLY A 13 7.34 4.69 -10.29
CA GLY A 13 6.95 5.95 -10.95
C GLY A 13 6.31 5.75 -12.32
N GLY A 14 6.44 6.76 -13.19
CA GLY A 14 5.73 6.84 -14.48
C GLY A 14 6.16 5.85 -15.56
N ASP A 15 7.23 5.07 -15.34
CA ASP A 15 7.57 3.94 -16.23
C ASP A 15 6.87 2.63 -15.84
N ARG A 16 5.92 2.72 -14.89
CA ARG A 16 5.02 1.63 -14.49
C ARG A 16 5.74 0.42 -13.90
N THR A 17 6.94 0.64 -13.38
CA THR A 17 7.82 -0.40 -12.86
C THR A 17 8.19 -0.13 -11.41
N VAL A 18 8.00 -1.13 -10.55
CA VAL A 18 8.60 -1.13 -9.20
C VAL A 18 10.00 -1.70 -9.31
N ARG A 19 11.00 -1.03 -8.74
CA ARG A 19 12.38 -1.51 -8.66
C ARG A 19 12.76 -1.78 -7.22
N ILE A 20 13.40 -2.92 -6.99
CA ILE A 20 13.92 -3.32 -5.68
C ILE A 20 15.45 -3.20 -5.70
N TRP A 21 16.00 -2.62 -4.64
CA TRP A 21 17.41 -2.33 -4.48
C TRP A 21 17.92 -2.90 -3.16
N ASN A 22 19.14 -3.41 -3.17
CA ASN A 22 19.94 -3.49 -1.95
C ASN A 22 20.49 -2.06 -1.73
N PRO A 23 20.32 -1.44 -0.54
CA PRO A 23 20.85 -0.12 -0.29
C PRO A 23 22.35 -0.11 -0.02
N HIS A 24 22.95 -1.24 0.36
CA HIS A 24 24.33 -1.34 0.85
C HIS A 24 25.08 -2.56 0.26
N PRO A 25 25.83 -2.40 -0.84
CA PRO A 25 25.93 -1.20 -1.69
C PRO A 25 24.62 -0.94 -2.45
N LEU A 26 24.42 0.29 -2.98
CA LEU A 26 23.24 0.59 -3.79
C LEU A 26 23.28 -0.14 -5.13
N GLU A 27 22.62 -1.29 -5.21
CA GLU A 27 22.58 -2.14 -6.40
C GLU A 27 21.13 -2.55 -6.74
N PRO A 28 20.76 -2.54 -8.03
CA PRO A 28 19.47 -3.05 -8.45
C PRO A 28 19.41 -4.57 -8.26
N LEU A 29 18.34 -5.07 -7.66
CA LEU A 29 18.12 -6.51 -7.52
C LEU A 29 17.23 -7.03 -8.65
N TYR A 30 16.04 -6.45 -8.81
CA TYR A 30 15.08 -6.81 -9.86
C TYR A 30 13.98 -5.76 -9.99
N ALA A 31 13.16 -5.90 -11.03
CA ALA A 31 12.03 -5.06 -11.35
C ALA A 31 10.72 -5.86 -11.39
N LEU A 32 9.62 -5.25 -10.95
CA LEU A 32 8.27 -5.79 -10.96
C LEU A 32 7.43 -4.96 -11.93
N THR A 33 6.81 -5.65 -12.87
CA THR A 33 6.02 -5.05 -13.96
C THR A 33 4.61 -5.62 -13.94
N GLY A 34 3.61 -4.82 -14.29
CA GLY A 34 2.23 -5.30 -14.36
C GLY A 34 1.17 -4.18 -14.39
N HIS A 35 1.50 -3.01 -13.82
CA HIS A 35 0.60 -1.86 -13.85
C HIS A 35 0.39 -1.32 -15.28
N ALA A 36 -0.86 -0.94 -15.59
CA ALA A 36 -1.21 -0.40 -16.88
C ALA A 36 -0.87 1.11 -17.00
N THR A 37 -0.83 1.81 -15.88
CA THR A 37 -0.45 3.23 -15.79
C THR A 37 0.59 3.47 -14.69
N ASP A 38 0.95 4.74 -14.50
CA ASP A 38 1.96 5.22 -13.57
C ASP A 38 1.72 4.71 -12.15
N ILE A 39 2.81 4.37 -11.46
CA ILE A 39 2.75 3.92 -10.07
C ILE A 39 2.98 5.13 -9.18
N ASP A 40 2.01 5.38 -8.31
CA ASP A 40 1.96 6.59 -7.51
C ASP A 40 2.34 6.34 -6.06
N GLN A 41 2.10 5.12 -5.54
CA GLN A 41 2.30 4.79 -4.13
C GLN A 41 2.97 3.44 -3.94
N LEU A 42 3.75 3.33 -2.87
CA LEU A 42 4.39 2.10 -2.39
C LEU A 42 4.20 1.98 -0.88
N ALA A 43 3.93 0.77 -0.40
CA ALA A 43 3.87 0.50 1.04
C ALA A 43 4.43 -0.89 1.33
N PHE A 44 5.39 -0.98 2.25
CA PHE A 44 5.78 -2.27 2.83
C PHE A 44 4.83 -2.63 3.97
N GLY A 45 4.53 -3.91 4.11
CA GLY A 45 3.67 -4.45 5.15
C GLY A 45 4.10 -5.82 5.61
N ARG A 46 3.42 -6.33 6.63
CA ARG A 46 3.57 -7.69 7.14
C ARG A 46 2.19 -8.30 7.31
N LEU A 47 1.97 -9.45 6.69
CA LEU A 47 0.74 -10.23 6.83
C LEU A 47 0.69 -10.93 8.18
N GLU A 48 -0.48 -11.46 8.52
CA GLU A 48 -0.73 -12.18 9.78
C GLU A 48 0.18 -13.41 9.99
N ASP A 49 0.56 -14.09 8.90
CA ASP A 49 1.50 -15.21 8.90
C ASP A 49 2.98 -14.77 9.07
N GLY A 50 3.22 -13.47 9.25
CA GLY A 50 4.54 -12.87 9.40
C GLY A 50 5.25 -12.59 8.08
N ARG A 51 4.68 -12.94 6.92
CA ARG A 51 5.29 -12.69 5.61
C ARG A 51 5.33 -11.19 5.31
N VAL A 52 6.50 -10.69 4.94
CA VAL A 52 6.66 -9.31 4.44
C VAL A 52 6.11 -9.23 3.02
N VAL A 53 5.38 -8.17 2.73
CA VAL A 53 4.83 -7.87 1.40
C VAL A 53 5.14 -6.43 1.02
N LEU A 54 5.13 -6.17 -0.28
CA LEU A 54 5.18 -4.82 -0.85
C LEU A 54 3.89 -4.59 -1.64
N ALA A 55 3.17 -3.52 -1.36
CA ALA A 55 2.07 -3.06 -2.20
C ALA A 55 2.53 -1.90 -3.08
N SER A 56 2.06 -1.89 -4.32
CA SER A 56 2.19 -0.76 -5.25
C SER A 56 0.84 -0.38 -5.81
N ALA A 57 0.53 0.91 -5.84
CA ALA A 57 -0.74 1.41 -6.34
C ALA A 57 -0.54 2.36 -7.52
N SER A 58 -1.47 2.29 -8.46
CA SER A 58 -1.37 2.92 -9.77
C SER A 58 -2.51 3.90 -10.03
N GLY A 59 -2.27 4.83 -10.97
CA GLY A 59 -3.26 5.82 -11.39
C GLY A 59 -4.51 5.23 -12.04
N ASP A 60 -4.47 3.96 -12.44
CA ASP A 60 -5.61 3.19 -12.95
C ASP A 60 -6.50 2.60 -11.84
N GLY A 61 -6.20 2.87 -10.57
CA GLY A 61 -6.94 2.37 -9.41
C GLY A 61 -6.60 0.92 -9.03
N THR A 62 -5.61 0.31 -9.68
CA THR A 62 -5.14 -1.04 -9.33
C THR A 62 -4.09 -0.98 -8.24
N ILE A 63 -4.12 -1.96 -7.34
CA ILE A 63 -3.07 -2.20 -6.37
C ILE A 63 -2.52 -3.60 -6.58
N HIS A 64 -1.22 -3.74 -6.77
CA HIS A 64 -0.56 -5.03 -6.78
C HIS A 64 0.12 -5.27 -5.44
N VAL A 65 -0.02 -6.49 -4.91
CA VAL A 65 0.70 -6.95 -3.73
C VAL A 65 1.72 -7.98 -4.19
N TRP A 66 2.96 -7.80 -3.79
CA TRP A 66 4.12 -8.58 -4.21
C TRP A 66 4.79 -9.24 -3.03
N ASP A 67 5.40 -10.39 -3.29
CA ASP A 67 6.38 -10.99 -2.40
C ASP A 67 7.77 -10.41 -2.73
N PRO A 68 8.34 -9.55 -1.88
CA PRO A 68 9.65 -8.96 -2.10
C PRO A 68 10.82 -9.93 -1.86
N ARG A 69 10.59 -11.21 -1.55
CA ARG A 69 11.65 -12.24 -1.57
C ARG A 69 11.83 -12.83 -2.94
N THR A 70 10.71 -13.07 -3.61
CA THR A 70 10.65 -13.85 -4.87
C THR A 70 10.38 -12.99 -6.09
N GLY A 71 9.91 -11.75 -5.88
CA GLY A 71 9.42 -10.87 -6.94
C GLY A 71 8.10 -11.35 -7.56
N GLN A 72 7.44 -12.35 -6.96
CA GLN A 72 6.19 -12.90 -7.49
C GLN A 72 4.99 -12.07 -7.03
N PRO A 73 3.95 -11.92 -7.86
CA PRO A 73 2.69 -11.35 -7.43
C PRO A 73 2.01 -12.25 -6.39
N VAL A 74 1.53 -11.65 -5.31
CA VAL A 74 0.72 -12.32 -4.28
C VAL A 74 -0.77 -12.17 -4.62
N THR A 75 -1.20 -10.94 -4.88
CA THR A 75 -2.59 -10.65 -5.29
C THR A 75 -2.67 -9.33 -6.05
N THR A 76 -3.82 -9.08 -6.69
CA THR A 76 -4.16 -7.80 -7.31
C THR A 76 -5.50 -7.34 -6.79
N LEU A 77 -5.53 -6.14 -6.22
CA LEU A 77 -6.72 -5.51 -5.69
C LEU A 77 -7.31 -4.62 -6.78
N ARG A 78 -8.60 -4.82 -7.06
CA ARG A 78 -9.36 -4.03 -8.04
C ARG A 78 -10.61 -3.52 -7.34
N GLY A 79 -10.66 -2.21 -7.14
CA GLY A 79 -11.74 -1.54 -6.44
C GLY A 79 -12.58 -0.63 -7.32
N PRO A 80 -13.47 0.13 -6.68
CA PRO A 80 -14.12 1.30 -7.28
C PRO A 80 -13.08 2.18 -7.98
N ALA A 81 -13.51 2.82 -9.08
CA ALA A 81 -12.64 3.64 -9.89
C ALA A 81 -12.06 4.83 -9.09
N GLY A 82 -10.82 5.21 -9.38
CA GLY A 82 -10.16 6.38 -8.81
C GLY A 82 -8.65 6.19 -8.73
N ARG A 83 -7.88 7.27 -8.87
CA ARG A 83 -6.42 7.22 -8.70
C ARG A 83 -6.11 7.06 -7.21
N VAL A 84 -5.25 6.10 -6.87
CA VAL A 84 -4.80 5.93 -5.48
C VAL A 84 -3.81 7.04 -5.11
N THR A 85 -4.16 7.85 -4.12
CA THR A 85 -3.35 9.00 -3.66
C THR A 85 -2.50 8.68 -2.44
N VAL A 86 -2.90 7.68 -1.64
CA VAL A 86 -2.20 7.25 -0.44
C VAL A 86 -2.35 5.74 -0.25
N LEU A 87 -1.35 5.10 0.37
CA LEU A 87 -1.34 3.66 0.60
C LEU A 87 -0.59 3.33 1.89
N VAL A 88 -1.19 2.56 2.79
CA VAL A 88 -0.55 2.18 4.06
C VAL A 88 -1.01 0.80 4.55
N PHE A 89 -0.08 0.03 5.10
CA PHE A 89 -0.42 -1.16 5.88
C PHE A 89 -0.62 -0.82 7.36
N GLY A 90 -1.57 -1.46 7.99
CA GLY A 90 -1.79 -1.37 9.43
C GLY A 90 -2.53 -2.59 9.98
N GLN A 91 -3.01 -2.48 11.21
CA GLN A 91 -3.81 -3.51 11.85
C GLN A 91 -5.20 -2.95 12.18
N VAL A 92 -6.24 -3.73 11.86
CA VAL A 92 -7.61 -3.49 12.33
C VAL A 92 -7.97 -4.63 13.26
N GLY A 93 -7.94 -4.35 14.56
CA GLY A 93 -7.97 -5.39 15.59
C GLY A 93 -6.75 -6.30 15.48
N GLN A 94 -6.97 -7.61 15.26
CA GLN A 94 -5.90 -8.60 15.09
C GLN A 94 -5.55 -8.87 13.61
N HIS A 95 -6.22 -8.18 12.68
CA HIS A 95 -6.09 -8.46 11.26
C HIS A 95 -5.25 -7.42 10.55
N THR A 96 -4.39 -7.88 9.64
CA THR A 96 -3.63 -6.97 8.78
C THR A 96 -4.54 -6.38 7.73
N ALA A 97 -4.56 -5.05 7.64
CA ALA A 97 -5.29 -4.31 6.62
C ALA A 97 -4.31 -3.54 5.73
N LEU A 98 -4.68 -3.40 4.45
CA LEU A 98 -4.11 -2.40 3.56
C LEU A 98 -5.18 -1.32 3.34
N VAL A 99 -4.81 -0.06 3.53
CA VAL A 99 -5.69 1.08 3.30
C VAL A 99 -5.18 1.87 2.11
N SER A 100 -6.07 2.15 1.17
CA SER A 100 -5.81 3.07 0.06
C SER A 100 -6.78 4.23 0.09
N GLY A 101 -6.30 5.45 -0.12
CA GLY A 101 -7.16 6.60 -0.36
C GLY A 101 -7.18 6.97 -1.85
N THR A 102 -8.30 7.49 -2.33
CA THR A 102 -8.50 7.83 -3.74
C THR A 102 -8.81 9.30 -3.96
N ASP A 103 -8.59 9.76 -5.20
CA ASP A 103 -9.03 11.09 -5.66
C ASP A 103 -10.55 11.27 -5.67
N GLN A 104 -11.33 10.19 -5.49
CA GLN A 104 -12.78 10.22 -5.31
C GLN A 104 -13.20 10.49 -3.86
N ARG A 105 -12.27 10.85 -2.98
CA ARG A 105 -12.53 11.15 -1.56
C ARG A 105 -13.07 9.93 -0.81
N GLU A 106 -12.48 8.78 -1.08
CA GLU A 106 -12.80 7.52 -0.43
C GLU A 106 -11.52 6.91 0.14
N LEU A 107 -11.65 6.25 1.29
CA LEU A 107 -10.70 5.26 1.77
C LEU A 107 -11.26 3.87 1.50
N HIS A 108 -10.43 2.95 1.03
CA HIS A 108 -10.77 1.55 0.83
C HIS A 108 -9.90 0.71 1.77
N LEU A 109 -10.56 -0.11 2.59
CA LEU A 109 -9.92 -1.10 3.46
C LEU A 109 -9.90 -2.45 2.76
N TRP A 110 -8.73 -3.04 2.63
CA TRP A 110 -8.52 -4.29 1.92
C TRP A 110 -7.99 -5.37 2.85
N HIS A 111 -8.46 -6.60 2.63
CA HIS A 111 -7.76 -7.78 3.13
C HIS A 111 -6.64 -8.15 2.13
N PRO A 112 -5.36 -7.92 2.48
CA PRO A 112 -4.27 -7.89 1.50
C PRO A 112 -3.90 -9.25 0.90
N SER A 113 -4.26 -10.36 1.55
CA SER A 113 -3.96 -11.71 1.04
C SER A 113 -5.03 -12.22 0.08
N SER A 114 -6.31 -12.01 0.41
CA SER A 114 -7.42 -12.49 -0.43
C SER A 114 -7.75 -11.51 -1.56
N GLY A 115 -7.41 -10.25 -1.36
CA GLY A 115 -7.71 -9.16 -2.26
C GLY A 115 -9.12 -8.60 -2.14
N ASN A 116 -9.86 -9.00 -1.11
CA ASN A 116 -11.22 -8.54 -0.87
C ASN A 116 -11.21 -7.09 -0.38
N LEU A 117 -12.09 -6.27 -0.97
CA LEU A 117 -12.50 -5.00 -0.39
C LEU A 117 -13.38 -5.30 0.83
N VAL A 118 -12.96 -4.84 2.00
CA VAL A 118 -13.68 -4.99 3.26
C VAL A 118 -14.68 -3.85 3.43
N GLU A 119 -14.21 -2.61 3.22
CA GLU A 119 -15.00 -1.42 3.47
C GLU A 119 -14.56 -0.25 2.57
N THR A 120 -15.52 0.61 2.23
CA THR A 120 -15.30 1.91 1.60
C THR A 120 -15.83 3.00 2.53
N VAL A 121 -14.95 3.93 2.92
CA VAL A 121 -15.26 5.02 3.84
C VAL A 121 -15.14 6.35 3.09
N PRO A 122 -16.23 7.09 2.87
CA PRO A 122 -16.16 8.45 2.33
C PRO A 122 -15.44 9.39 3.31
N VAL A 123 -14.63 10.29 2.77
CA VAL A 123 -13.95 11.35 3.53
C VAL A 123 -14.30 12.73 3.00
N ASP A 124 -14.02 13.76 3.77
CA ASP A 124 -14.48 15.13 3.50
C ASP A 124 -13.69 15.85 2.39
N ASP A 125 -12.49 15.37 2.07
CA ASP A 125 -11.69 15.78 0.93
C ASP A 125 -10.71 14.68 0.46
N VAL A 126 -9.92 14.95 -0.57
CA VAL A 126 -8.94 13.99 -1.09
C VAL A 126 -7.91 13.65 0.01
N PRO A 127 -7.69 12.36 0.34
CA PRO A 127 -6.67 11.95 1.31
C PRO A 127 -5.27 12.36 0.85
N LEU A 128 -4.55 13.09 1.71
CA LEU A 128 -3.16 13.49 1.52
C LEU A 128 -2.18 12.57 2.26
N ALA A 129 -2.60 12.07 3.42
CA ALA A 129 -1.89 11.04 4.16
C ALA A 129 -2.88 10.19 4.97
N VAL A 130 -2.51 8.94 5.21
CA VAL A 130 -3.22 8.05 6.14
C VAL A 130 -2.20 7.37 7.03
N GLY A 131 -2.60 7.08 8.26
CA GLY A 131 -1.75 6.41 9.22
C GLY A 131 -2.57 5.77 10.32
N PHE A 132 -2.03 4.73 10.93
CA PHE A 132 -2.63 4.10 12.10
C PHE A 132 -1.98 4.67 13.36
N GLY A 133 -2.78 4.97 14.38
CA GLY A 133 -2.30 5.41 15.68
C GLY A 133 -1.51 4.30 16.41
N GLU A 134 -0.56 4.72 17.25
CA GLU A 134 0.15 3.81 18.15
C GLU A 134 -0.68 3.58 19.42
N GLY A 135 -1.13 2.34 19.67
CA GLY A 135 -1.92 2.00 20.86
C GLY A 135 -2.65 0.66 20.76
N GLU A 136 -3.36 0.26 21.83
CA GLU A 136 -4.15 -1.00 21.86
C GLU A 136 -5.37 -0.96 20.93
N GLN A 137 -5.88 0.23 20.63
CA GLN A 137 -6.85 0.47 19.58
C GLN A 137 -6.14 1.25 18.47
N GLN A 138 -5.76 0.55 17.39
CA GLN A 138 -5.18 1.20 16.22
C GLN A 138 -6.29 1.92 15.44
N GLU A 139 -6.57 3.15 15.84
CA GLU A 139 -7.45 4.06 15.10
C GLU A 139 -6.79 4.47 13.77
N LEU A 140 -7.59 4.58 12.72
CA LEU A 140 -7.14 5.06 11.42
C LEU A 140 -7.30 6.58 11.38
N PHE A 141 -6.22 7.29 11.07
CA PHE A 141 -6.22 8.72 10.86
C PHE A 141 -6.08 9.04 9.38
N VAL A 142 -6.82 10.03 8.93
CA VAL A 142 -6.71 10.62 7.59
C VAL A 142 -6.41 12.10 7.70
N LEU A 143 -5.40 12.56 6.96
CA LEU A 143 -5.12 13.97 6.73
C LEU A 143 -5.68 14.36 5.37
N THR A 144 -6.52 15.38 5.34
CA THR A 144 -7.03 16.04 4.15
C THR A 144 -6.64 17.52 4.17
N GLU A 145 -6.95 18.27 3.11
CA GLU A 145 -6.77 19.74 3.10
C GLU A 145 -7.60 20.44 4.19
N LYS A 146 -8.65 19.79 4.70
CA LYS A 146 -9.55 20.33 5.72
C LYS A 146 -9.09 20.05 7.15
N GLY A 147 -8.13 19.15 7.33
CA GLY A 147 -7.57 18.80 8.63
C GLY A 147 -7.32 17.31 8.80
N VAL A 148 -7.15 16.89 10.06
CA VAL A 148 -6.98 15.48 10.44
C VAL A 148 -8.28 14.98 11.07
N ALA A 149 -8.73 13.79 10.65
CA ALA A 149 -9.84 13.08 11.27
C ALA A 149 -9.41 11.66 11.68
N ALA A 150 -9.95 11.19 12.81
CA ALA A 150 -9.91 9.78 13.20
C ALA A 150 -11.16 9.08 12.67
N LEU A 151 -11.04 7.81 12.29
CA LEU A 151 -12.08 6.97 11.71
C LEU A 151 -12.26 5.68 12.52
#